data_AF-L5LEP3-F1
#
_entry.id   AF-L5LEP3-F1
#
_cell.length_a   1.000
_cell.length_b   1.000
_cell.length_c   1.000
_cell.angle_alpha   90.00
_cell.angle_beta   90.00
_cell.angle_gamma   90.00
#
_symmetry.space_group_name_H-M   'P 1'
#
loop_
_entity.id
_entity.type
_entity.pdbx_description
1 polymer ?
#
loop_
_entity_poly.entity_id
_entity_poly.type
_entity_poly.pdbx_seq_one_letter_code
_entity_poly.pdbx_strand_id
1 'polypeptide(L)'
;MSPRSRVEKGKPEAWQDQAPFGMEAEYAHPLETLILGTGFFIGIMLFCDHVILLWAWVTVRLLETIDVHSGYDIPLNPLNLIPFYAGSRHHDFHHMNFIGNYASTFTWWDRIFGTDTQFVAYTEKMKSGKKTE
;
A
#
# COMPACT_ATOMS: atom_id res chain seq x y z
N MET A 1 26.79 3.46 -0.78
CA MET A 1 25.90 4.62 -0.51
C MET A 1 24.49 4.16 -0.83
N SER A 2 23.62 4.01 0.16
CA SER A 2 22.30 3.41 -0.06
C SER A 2 21.46 4.31 -0.98
N PRO A 3 20.61 3.74 -1.84
CA PRO A 3 19.72 4.52 -2.71
C PRO A 3 18.83 5.55 -1.96
N ARG A 4 18.62 5.37 -0.64
CA ARG A 4 17.95 6.32 0.26
C ARG A 4 18.52 7.73 0.18
N SER A 5 19.85 7.88 0.14
CA SER A 5 20.49 9.19 0.24
C SER A 5 20.31 10.09 -0.99
N ARG A 6 19.81 9.55 -2.11
CA ARG A 6 19.57 10.33 -3.33
C ARG A 6 18.10 10.78 -3.45
N VAL A 7 17.17 10.11 -2.77
CA VAL A 7 15.72 10.41 -2.81
C VAL A 7 15.31 11.35 -1.67
N GLU A 8 16.11 11.46 -0.60
CA GLU A 8 15.83 12.29 0.57
C GLU A 8 16.20 13.77 0.41
N LYS A 9 16.93 14.15 -0.64
CA LYS A 9 17.30 15.56 -0.87
C LYS A 9 16.09 16.36 -1.35
N GLY A 10 15.31 16.89 -0.40
CA GLY A 10 14.27 17.89 -0.65
C GLY A 10 12.86 17.54 -0.16
N LYS A 11 12.67 16.44 0.58
CA LYS A 11 11.37 16.16 1.21
C LYS A 11 11.26 16.91 2.55
N PRO A 12 10.19 17.68 2.81
CA PRO A 12 9.91 18.25 4.12
C PRO A 12 9.96 17.18 5.22
N GLU A 13 10.44 17.54 6.41
CA GLU A 13 10.50 16.65 7.60
C GLU A 13 9.17 15.91 7.87
N ALA A 14 8.03 16.56 7.57
CA ALA A 14 6.69 15.98 7.67
C ALA A 14 6.47 14.71 6.81
N TRP A 15 7.29 14.44 5.80
CA TRP A 15 7.23 13.22 4.99
C TRP A 15 7.86 12.01 5.67
N GLN A 16 8.73 12.22 6.67
CA GLN A 16 9.35 11.13 7.43
C GLN A 16 8.45 10.67 8.57
N ASP A 17 7.68 11.59 9.19
CA ASP A 17 6.76 11.27 10.30
C ASP A 17 5.46 10.57 9.87
N GLN A 18 5.09 10.63 8.58
CA GLN A 18 3.90 10.00 8.02
C GLN A 18 4.22 8.81 7.09
N ALA A 19 5.50 8.45 6.96
CA ALA A 19 5.90 7.35 6.09
C ALA A 19 5.50 6.01 6.73
N PRO A 20 4.65 5.20 6.08
CA PRO A 20 4.30 3.89 6.61
C PRO A 20 5.55 3.02 6.74
N PHE A 21 5.59 2.21 7.79
CA PHE A 21 6.69 1.28 8.06
C PHE A 21 6.17 -0.15 8.14
N GLY A 22 6.65 -1.01 7.22
CA GLY A 22 6.15 -2.37 7.08
C GLY A 22 6.15 -3.23 8.35
N MET A 23 7.07 -3.02 9.30
CA MET A 23 7.05 -3.78 10.56
C MET A 23 6.02 -3.29 11.58
N GLU A 24 5.54 -2.06 11.43
CA GLU A 24 4.51 -1.45 12.30
C GLU A 24 3.14 -1.39 11.61
N ALA A 25 3.03 -1.90 10.38
CA ALA A 25 1.84 -1.80 9.54
C ALA A 25 0.58 -2.48 10.11
N GLU A 26 0.75 -3.48 10.99
CA GLU A 26 -0.37 -4.17 11.66
C GLU A 26 -0.63 -3.62 13.08
N TYR A 27 0.13 -2.61 13.53
CA TYR A 27 -0.11 -2.00 14.85
C TYR A 27 -1.37 -1.14 14.80
N ALA A 28 -2.46 -1.66 15.39
CA ALA A 28 -3.73 -0.96 15.46
C ALA A 28 -4.44 -1.28 16.79
N HIS A 29 -5.39 -0.43 17.17
CA HIS A 29 -6.24 -0.72 18.31
C HIS A 29 -7.10 -1.97 17.99
N PRO A 30 -7.37 -2.89 18.96
CA PRO A 30 -8.09 -4.14 18.65
C PRO A 30 -9.44 -3.94 17.94
N LEU A 31 -10.14 -2.86 18.26
CA LEU A 31 -11.40 -2.50 17.59
C LEU A 31 -11.19 -2.11 16.11
N GLU A 32 -10.11 -1.39 15.80
CA GLU A 32 -9.75 -1.04 14.43
C GLU A 32 -9.37 -2.30 13.65
N THR A 33 -8.62 -3.22 14.27
CA THR A 33 -8.32 -4.53 13.68
C THR A 33 -9.59 -5.32 13.36
N LEU A 34 -10.60 -5.31 14.22
CA LEU A 34 -11.87 -6.02 13.98
C LEU A 34 -12.67 -5.40 12.83
N ILE A 35 -12.72 -4.06 12.75
CA ILE A 35 -13.52 -3.35 11.74
C ILE A 35 -12.81 -3.38 10.38
N LEU A 36 -11.53 -3.01 10.35
CA LEU A 36 -10.73 -2.91 9.12
C LEU A 36 -10.27 -4.29 8.63
N GLY A 37 -10.07 -5.25 9.55
CA GLY A 37 -9.69 -6.62 9.25
C GLY A 37 -10.85 -7.51 8.77
N THR A 38 -12.06 -6.97 8.59
CA THR A 38 -13.22 -7.75 8.11
C THR A 38 -12.91 -8.53 6.83
N GLY A 39 -12.21 -7.92 5.87
CA GLY A 39 -11.81 -8.58 4.62
C GLY A 39 -10.85 -9.76 4.83
N PHE A 40 -9.97 -9.66 5.83
CA PHE A 40 -9.06 -10.75 6.21
C PHE A 40 -9.83 -11.95 6.77
N PHE A 41 -10.80 -11.72 7.65
CA PHE A 41 -11.62 -12.78 8.23
C PHE A 41 -12.56 -13.44 7.21
N ILE A 42 -13.14 -12.67 6.29
CA ILE A 42 -13.97 -13.21 5.20
C ILE A 42 -13.15 -14.22 4.37
N GLY A 43 -11.90 -13.91 4.04
CA GLY A 43 -11.06 -14.84 3.29
C GLY A 43 -10.76 -16.13 4.04
N ILE A 44 -10.55 -16.07 5.37
CA ILE A 44 -10.42 -17.27 6.19
C ILE A 44 -11.68 -18.14 6.08
N MET A 45 -12.86 -17.55 6.26
CA MET A 45 -14.12 -18.28 6.23
C MET A 45 -14.42 -18.93 4.87
N LEU A 46 -13.97 -18.32 3.78
CA LEU A 46 -14.24 -18.81 2.43
C LEU A 46 -13.20 -19.82 1.91
N PHE A 47 -11.93 -19.66 2.29
CA PHE A 47 -10.82 -20.37 1.63
C PHE A 47 -9.99 -21.26 2.56
N CYS A 48 -10.18 -21.22 3.88
CA CYS A 48 -9.31 -21.88 4.84
C CYS A 48 -10.04 -23.00 5.61
N ASP A 49 -10.37 -24.09 4.93
CA ASP A 49 -10.92 -25.32 5.53
C ASP A 49 -9.83 -26.17 6.22
N HIS A 50 -8.60 -26.10 5.72
CA HIS A 50 -7.42 -26.76 6.29
C HIS A 50 -6.45 -25.77 6.94
N VAL A 51 -5.79 -26.20 8.01
CA VAL A 51 -4.80 -25.37 8.74
C VAL A 51 -3.67 -24.89 7.84
N ILE A 52 -3.30 -25.66 6.81
CA ILE A 52 -2.28 -25.27 5.84
C ILE A 52 -2.74 -24.07 5.00
N LEU A 53 -4.02 -24.05 4.59
CA LEU A 53 -4.59 -22.95 3.83
C LEU A 53 -4.75 -21.70 4.70
N LEU A 54 -5.06 -21.87 6.00
CA LEU A 54 -5.02 -20.78 6.97
C LEU A 54 -3.63 -20.15 7.07
N TRP A 55 -2.58 -20.94 7.25
CA TRP A 55 -1.21 -20.43 7.31
C TRP A 55 -0.80 -19.76 6.00
N ALA A 56 -1.13 -20.36 4.85
CA ALA A 56 -0.86 -19.76 3.56
C ALA A 56 -1.57 -18.41 3.40
N TRP A 57 -2.85 -18.32 3.79
CA TRP A 57 -3.61 -17.08 3.78
C TRP A 57 -2.98 -15.99 4.65
N VAL A 58 -2.66 -16.32 5.90
CA VAL A 58 -2.00 -15.40 6.84
C VAL A 58 -0.67 -14.91 6.28
N THR A 59 0.16 -15.80 5.76
CA THR A 59 1.46 -15.44 5.17
C THR A 59 1.30 -14.50 3.98
N VAL A 60 0.39 -14.81 3.04
CA VAL A 60 0.15 -13.95 1.88
C VAL A 60 -0.34 -12.56 2.30
N ARG A 61 -1.28 -12.48 3.24
CA ARG A 61 -1.81 -11.21 3.74
C ARG A 61 -0.74 -10.38 4.45
N LEU A 62 0.08 -10.99 5.29
CA LEU A 62 1.17 -10.28 5.96
C LEU A 62 2.24 -9.78 4.97
N LEU A 63 2.60 -10.59 3.97
CA LEU A 63 3.55 -10.17 2.93
C LEU A 63 3.03 -8.98 2.13
N GLU A 64 1.74 -8.98 1.79
CA GLU A 64 1.09 -7.87 1.10
C GLU A 64 1.02 -6.62 2.00
N THR A 65 0.61 -6.74 3.27
CA THR A 65 0.64 -5.62 4.22
C THR A 65 2.04 -5.01 4.30
N ILE A 66 3.09 -5.83 4.45
CA ILE A 66 4.47 -5.34 4.51
C ILE A 66 4.85 -4.64 3.22
N ASP A 67 4.50 -5.19 2.06
CA ASP A 67 4.85 -4.64 0.76
C ASP A 67 4.26 -3.24 0.55
N VAL A 68 2.96 -3.07 0.78
CA VAL A 68 2.29 -1.77 0.59
C VAL A 68 2.70 -0.71 1.61
N HIS A 69 3.23 -1.11 2.78
CA HIS A 69 3.76 -0.21 3.81
C HIS A 69 5.30 -0.14 3.83
N SER A 70 5.98 -0.75 2.87
CA SER A 70 7.45 -0.80 2.87
C SER A 70 8.09 0.52 2.41
N GLY A 71 7.34 1.34 1.67
CA GLY A 71 7.85 2.50 0.94
C GLY A 71 8.77 2.15 -0.24
N TYR A 72 8.92 0.86 -0.57
CA TYR A 72 9.73 0.39 -1.70
C TYR A 72 8.86 -0.05 -2.87
N ASP A 73 9.21 0.43 -4.06
CA ASP A 73 8.62 -0.05 -5.33
C ASP A 73 9.70 -0.89 -6.04
N ILE A 74 9.63 -2.21 -5.85
CA ILE A 74 10.67 -3.14 -6.30
C ILE A 74 10.39 -3.57 -7.74
N PRO A 75 11.35 -3.45 -8.69
CA PRO A 75 11.13 -3.71 -10.13
C PRO A 75 10.72 -5.14 -10.53
N LEU A 76 10.66 -6.08 -9.60
CA LEU A 76 10.31 -7.50 -9.82
C LEU A 76 9.43 -8.06 -8.69
N ASN A 77 8.70 -7.20 -7.98
CA ASN A 77 7.74 -7.67 -7.01
C ASN A 77 6.64 -8.49 -7.72
N PRO A 78 6.43 -9.78 -7.39
CA PRO A 78 5.38 -10.59 -7.99
C PRO A 78 3.97 -9.99 -7.81
N LEU A 79 3.74 -9.24 -6.73
CA LEU A 79 2.45 -8.58 -6.47
C LEU A 79 2.17 -7.47 -7.49
N ASN A 80 3.21 -6.78 -7.98
CA ASN A 80 3.08 -5.77 -9.03
C ASN A 80 2.66 -6.36 -10.39
N LEU A 81 2.69 -7.69 -10.57
CA LEU A 81 2.17 -8.35 -11.76
C LEU A 81 0.66 -8.58 -11.70
N ILE A 82 0.06 -8.49 -10.51
CA ILE A 82 -1.38 -8.67 -10.33
C ILE A 82 -2.09 -7.40 -10.86
N PRO A 83 -3.03 -7.53 -11.81
CA PRO A 83 -3.76 -6.39 -12.32
C PRO A 83 -4.44 -5.60 -11.20
N PHE A 84 -4.36 -4.27 -11.29
CA PHE A 84 -4.97 -3.33 -10.33
C PHE A 84 -4.41 -3.36 -8.91
N TYR A 85 -3.31 -4.09 -8.65
CA TYR A 85 -2.61 -4.00 -7.38
C TYR A 85 -2.20 -2.54 -7.09
N ALA A 86 -2.50 -2.08 -5.88
CA ALA A 86 -2.25 -0.70 -5.45
C ALA A 86 -0.75 -0.45 -5.27
N GLY A 87 -0.05 -1.39 -4.61
CA GLY A 87 1.36 -1.27 -4.29
C GLY A 87 1.68 -0.13 -3.32
N SER A 88 2.96 -0.03 -2.96
CA SER A 88 3.43 0.93 -1.95
C SER A 88 3.17 2.38 -2.30
N ARG A 89 3.32 2.77 -3.57
CA ARG A 89 3.14 4.16 -4.00
C ARG A 89 1.72 4.69 -3.85
N HIS A 90 0.71 3.84 -4.05
CA HIS A 90 -0.70 4.22 -3.86
C HIS A 90 -1.00 4.43 -2.38
N HIS A 91 -0.49 3.54 -1.53
CA HIS A 91 -0.67 3.61 -0.09
C HIS A 91 0.12 4.77 0.56
N ASP A 92 1.35 5.02 0.12
CA ASP A 92 2.15 6.17 0.54
C ASP A 92 1.45 7.49 0.21
N PHE A 93 0.78 7.56 -0.96
CA PHE A 93 0.00 8.75 -1.32
C PHE A 93 -1.22 8.92 -0.40
N HIS A 94 -1.89 7.83 -0.02
CA HIS A 94 -2.94 7.86 0.99
C HIS A 94 -2.43 8.43 2.31
N HIS A 95 -1.29 7.97 2.83
CA HIS A 95 -0.70 8.52 4.05
C HIS A 95 -0.20 9.97 3.93
N MET A 96 0.04 10.46 2.71
CA MET A 96 0.37 11.87 2.50
C MET A 96 -0.88 12.75 2.47
N ASN A 97 -1.95 12.29 1.83
CA ASN A 97 -3.12 13.10 1.50
C ASN A 97 -4.31 12.88 2.45
N PHE A 98 -4.39 11.71 3.10
CA PHE A 98 -5.43 11.21 4.02
C PHE A 98 -6.87 11.17 3.47
N ILE A 99 -7.10 11.77 2.31
CA ILE A 99 -8.40 11.88 1.64
C ILE A 99 -8.27 11.19 0.28
N GLY A 100 -9.02 10.12 0.04
CA GLY A 100 -8.89 9.30 -1.16
C GLY A 100 -7.85 8.18 -1.05
N ASN A 101 -7.70 7.39 -2.11
CA ASN A 101 -6.83 6.21 -2.18
C ASN A 101 -7.06 5.23 -1.01
N TYR A 102 -8.33 4.92 -0.71
CA TYR A 102 -8.71 4.14 0.46
C TYR A 102 -8.45 2.64 0.31
N ALA A 103 -8.33 2.15 -0.93
CA ALA A 103 -8.11 0.73 -1.15
C ALA A 103 -6.64 0.37 -0.92
N SER A 104 -6.40 -0.53 0.05
CA SER A 104 -5.05 -0.99 0.39
C SER A 104 -4.49 -2.02 -0.58
N THR A 105 -5.33 -2.97 -1.06
CA THR A 105 -4.88 -4.05 -1.94
C THR A 105 -5.10 -3.75 -3.43
N PHE A 106 -6.33 -3.40 -3.81
CA PHE A 106 -6.73 -3.29 -5.22
C PHE A 106 -7.38 -1.94 -5.52
N THR A 107 -6.84 -1.24 -6.51
CA THR A 107 -7.28 0.11 -6.94
C THR A 107 -8.68 0.16 -7.55
N TRP A 108 -9.31 -0.99 -7.80
CA TRP A 108 -10.63 -1.06 -8.44
C TRP A 108 -11.72 -0.30 -7.69
N TRP A 109 -11.67 -0.29 -6.35
CA TRP A 109 -12.65 0.34 -5.48
C TRP A 109 -12.49 1.84 -5.60
N ASP A 110 -11.24 2.31 -5.52
CA ASP A 110 -10.96 3.73 -5.69
C ASP A 110 -11.35 4.24 -7.08
N ARG A 111 -11.14 3.44 -8.13
CA ARG A 111 -11.58 3.79 -9.49
C ARG A 111 -13.09 3.85 -9.63
N ILE A 112 -13.81 2.89 -9.02
CA ILE A 112 -15.28 2.84 -9.06
C ILE A 112 -15.87 4.05 -8.33
N PHE A 113 -15.29 4.43 -7.18
CA PHE A 113 -15.79 5.53 -6.35
C PHE A 113 -15.12 6.89 -6.66
N GLY A 114 -14.17 6.94 -7.58
CA GLY A 114 -13.47 8.16 -7.99
C GLY A 114 -12.49 8.73 -6.96
N THR A 115 -12.06 7.92 -6.00
CA THR A 115 -11.20 8.34 -4.88
C THR A 115 -9.70 8.28 -5.20
N ASP A 116 -9.29 7.89 -6.43
CA ASP A 116 -7.89 7.91 -6.89
C ASP A 116 -7.53 9.12 -7.77
N THR A 117 -8.47 10.04 -8.02
CA THR A 117 -8.28 11.17 -8.95
C THR A 117 -7.06 12.04 -8.62
N GLN A 118 -6.83 12.33 -7.34
CA GLN A 118 -5.68 13.11 -6.87
C GLN A 118 -4.35 12.38 -7.12
N PHE A 119 -4.33 11.06 -6.95
CA PHE A 119 -3.15 10.23 -7.19
C PHE A 119 -2.79 10.13 -8.68
N VAL A 120 -3.80 10.06 -9.56
CA VAL A 120 -3.60 10.09 -11.02
C VAL A 120 -2.93 11.40 -11.43
N ALA A 121 -3.50 12.54 -11.00
CA ALA A 121 -2.94 13.86 -11.30
C ALA A 121 -1.51 14.04 -10.76
N TYR A 122 -1.25 13.57 -9.53
CA TYR A 122 0.09 13.57 -8.94
C TYR A 122 1.09 12.76 -9.78
N THR A 123 0.69 11.56 -10.21
CA THR A 123 1.54 10.67 -11.00
C THR A 123 1.85 11.24 -12.39
N GLU A 124 0.89 11.90 -13.03
CA GLU A 124 1.08 12.59 -14.30
C GLU A 124 2.10 13.74 -14.19
N LYS A 125 1.99 14.56 -13.14
CA LYS A 125 2.94 15.65 -12.86
C LYS A 125 4.36 15.13 -12.62
N MET A 126 4.51 14.03 -11.89
CA MET A 126 5.82 13.41 -11.64
C MET A 126 6.44 12.83 -12.91
N LYS A 127 5.63 12.34 -13.86
CA LYS A 127 6.09 11.86 -15.17
C LYS A 127 6.49 13.01 -16.10
N SER A 128 5.78 14.14 -16.08
CA SER A 128 6.11 15.29 -16.93
C SER A 128 7.37 16.02 -16.45
N GLY A 129 7.55 16.19 -15.14
CA GLY A 129 8.76 16.82 -14.58
C GLY A 129 10.06 16.10 -14.96
N LYS A 130 10.06 14.77 -14.91
CA LYS A 130 11.21 13.92 -15.30
C LYS A 130 11.59 13.97 -16.78
N LYS A 131 10.73 14.48 -17.67
CA LYS A 131 11.03 14.62 -19.11
C LYS A 131 11.74 15.93 -19.45
N THR A 132 11.82 16.85 -18.49
CA THR A 132 12.34 18.22 -18.68
C THR A 132 13.77 18.40 -18.15
N GLU A 133 14.35 17.36 -17.55
CA GLU A 133 15.75 17.26 -17.14
C GLU A 133 16.49 16.29 -18.07
#